data_AF-A0A3M1KDX1-F1
#
_entry.id   AF-A0A3M1KDX1-F1
#
_cell.length_a   1.000
_cell.length_b   1.000
_cell.length_c   1.000
_cell.angle_alpha   90.00
_cell.angle_beta   90.00
_cell.angle_gamma   90.00
#
_symmetry.space_group_name_H-M   'P 1'
#
loop_
_entity.id
_entity.type
_entity.pdbx_description
1 polymer ?
#
loop_
_entity_poly.entity_id
_entity_poly.type
_entity_poly.pdbx_seq_one_letter_code
_entity_poly.pdbx_strand_id
1 'polypeptide(L)'
;MASDADTCNTYQIKRTLLEHAEADTGFTQLASIKLLYQADGYCLPTSQTLVAGIERNNKEPQVLFVINGHTPSVWIHRAGAQSYLAVTYFTGGNLQVLALFRKSKSGWVRLAGDQPASNRREITLNGERVEARNTQIQNGQQVTTSEHFKIQGWELVKLNE
;
A
#
# COMPACT_ATOMS: atom_id res chain seq x y z
N MET A 1 -3.08 -3.59 42.54
CA MET A 1 -2.13 -3.35 41.44
C MET A 1 -2.76 -3.94 40.19
N ALA A 2 -3.20 -3.10 39.26
CA ALA A 2 -3.75 -3.58 38.00
C ALA A 2 -2.61 -4.26 37.23
N SER A 3 -2.81 -5.49 36.79
CA SER A 3 -1.84 -6.21 35.98
C SER A 3 -1.63 -5.47 34.66
N ASP A 4 -0.38 -5.12 34.33
CA ASP A 4 0.08 -4.49 33.09
C ASP A 4 -0.11 -5.38 31.82
N ALA A 5 -1.10 -6.26 31.80
CA ALA A 5 -1.41 -7.15 30.68
C ALA A 5 -1.89 -6.40 29.42
N ASP A 6 -2.23 -5.11 29.52
CA ASP A 6 -2.71 -4.30 28.40
C ASP A 6 -1.61 -3.56 27.62
N THR A 7 -0.36 -3.56 28.09
CA THR A 7 0.71 -2.76 27.46
C THR A 7 1.17 -3.30 26.10
N CYS A 8 1.10 -4.61 25.90
CA CYS A 8 1.53 -5.23 24.64
C CYS A 8 0.43 -5.31 23.57
N ASN A 9 -0.83 -4.94 23.87
CA ASN A 9 -1.93 -4.86 22.89
C ASN A 9 -1.87 -3.56 22.06
N THR A 10 -0.68 -3.21 21.58
CA THR A 10 -0.41 -1.94 20.91
C THR A 10 0.40 -2.17 19.63
N TYR A 11 0.81 -1.06 19.00
CA TYR A 11 1.62 -1.08 17.80
C TYR A 11 2.80 -0.12 17.93
N GLN A 12 3.85 -0.41 17.16
CA GLN A 12 4.99 0.48 17.00
C GLN A 12 5.02 1.04 15.58
N ILE A 13 4.99 2.37 15.45
CA ILE A 13 5.23 3.04 14.17
C ILE A 13 6.71 2.86 13.80
N LYS A 14 6.97 2.28 12.64
CA LYS A 14 8.31 2.16 12.07
C LYS A 14 8.64 3.31 11.14
N ARG A 15 7.64 3.75 10.37
CA ARG A 15 7.79 4.85 9.40
C ARG A 15 6.44 5.45 9.06
N THR A 16 6.35 6.76 9.03
CA THR A 16 5.21 7.46 8.42
C THR A 16 5.35 7.41 6.90
N LEU A 17 4.31 6.91 6.23
CA LEU A 17 4.28 6.73 4.78
C LEU A 17 3.56 7.89 4.09
N LEU A 18 2.53 8.45 4.74
CA LEU A 18 1.83 9.64 4.30
C LEU A 18 1.31 10.43 5.52
N GLU A 19 1.71 11.69 5.60
CA GLU A 19 1.21 12.64 6.60
C GLU A 19 -0.07 13.32 6.09
N HIS A 20 -0.92 13.77 7.03
CA HIS A 20 -2.14 14.52 6.73
C HIS A 20 -3.09 13.84 5.73
N ALA A 21 -3.23 12.51 5.85
CA ALA A 21 -4.00 11.69 4.91
C ALA A 21 -5.53 11.85 5.03
N GLU A 22 -6.02 12.73 5.89
CA GLU A 22 -7.41 12.74 6.38
C GLU A 22 -8.41 13.05 5.27
N ALA A 23 -8.09 14.04 4.44
CA ALA A 23 -8.94 14.47 3.32
C ALA A 23 -9.25 13.35 2.31
N ASP A 24 -8.39 12.33 2.24
CA ASP A 24 -8.51 11.22 1.29
C ASP A 24 -8.91 9.90 1.90
N THR A 25 -8.41 9.65 3.09
CA THR A 25 -8.43 8.30 3.67
C THR A 25 -9.41 8.20 4.83
N GLY A 26 -9.72 9.30 5.50
CA GLY A 26 -10.33 9.29 6.84
C GLY A 26 -9.32 9.04 7.97
N PHE A 27 -8.04 8.85 7.66
CA PHE A 27 -6.96 8.66 8.63
C PHE A 27 -6.11 9.92 8.74
N THR A 28 -5.65 10.24 9.93
CA THR A 28 -4.71 11.35 10.13
C THR A 28 -3.37 11.08 9.44
N GLN A 29 -2.93 9.82 9.43
CA GLN A 29 -1.72 9.38 8.74
C GLN A 29 -1.84 7.93 8.27
N LEU A 30 -1.03 7.59 7.25
CA LEU A 30 -0.72 6.21 6.89
C LEU A 30 0.69 5.89 7.35
N ALA A 31 0.87 4.75 8.01
CA ALA A 31 2.16 4.35 8.55
C ALA A 31 2.46 2.88 8.28
N SER A 32 3.75 2.58 8.23
CA SER A 32 4.28 1.23 8.42
C SER A 32 4.39 0.98 9.93
N ILE A 33 3.73 -0.06 10.41
CA ILE A 33 3.68 -0.42 11.83
C ILE A 33 4.10 -1.88 12.05
N LYS A 34 4.45 -2.21 13.29
CA LYS A 34 4.51 -3.58 13.79
C LYS A 34 3.56 -3.73 14.96
N LEU A 35 2.79 -4.82 15.00
CA LEU A 35 2.03 -5.17 16.19
C LEU A 35 3.01 -5.66 17.26
N LEU A 36 2.69 -5.44 18.53
CA LEU A 36 3.45 -5.94 19.65
C LEU A 36 2.76 -7.19 20.22
N TYR A 37 3.54 -8.11 20.79
CA TYR A 37 3.04 -9.25 21.55
C TYR A 37 3.91 -9.46 22.78
N GLN A 38 3.37 -10.09 23.82
CA GLN A 38 4.10 -10.36 25.05
C GLN A 38 4.87 -11.68 24.94
N ALA A 39 6.16 -11.66 25.23
CA ALA A 39 7.01 -12.84 25.39
C ALA A 39 8.01 -12.60 26.51
N ASP A 40 8.14 -13.56 27.44
CA ASP A 40 9.05 -13.51 28.59
C ASP A 40 8.97 -12.21 29.42
N GLY A 41 7.77 -11.62 29.52
CA GLY A 41 7.54 -10.36 30.23
C GLY A 41 7.88 -9.09 29.44
N TYR A 42 8.31 -9.21 28.18
CA TYR A 42 8.63 -8.09 27.29
C TYR A 42 7.62 -7.97 26.14
N CYS A 43 7.36 -6.73 25.69
CA CYS A 43 6.63 -6.50 24.45
C CYS A 43 7.59 -6.55 23.25
N LEU A 44 7.45 -7.57 22.41
CA LEU A 44 8.27 -7.76 21.21
C LEU A 44 7.47 -7.45 19.94
N PRO A 45 8.08 -6.85 18.91
CA PRO A 45 7.40 -6.62 17.64
C PRO A 45 7.23 -7.91 16.83
N THR A 46 6.09 -8.04 16.14
CA THR A 46 5.84 -9.14 15.21
C THR A 46 6.83 -9.15 14.04
N SER A 47 7.04 -10.30 13.42
CA SER A 47 7.88 -10.41 12.21
C SER A 47 7.29 -9.60 11.04
N GLN A 48 5.96 -9.62 10.92
CA GLN A 48 5.21 -8.89 9.88
C GLN A 48 5.31 -7.37 10.06
N THR A 49 5.41 -6.69 8.93
CA THR A 49 5.26 -5.23 8.83
C THR A 49 3.89 -4.95 8.23
N LEU A 50 3.14 -4.01 8.78
CA LEU A 50 1.79 -3.70 8.31
C LEU A 50 1.73 -2.28 7.77
N VAL A 51 0.96 -2.05 6.71
CA VAL A 51 0.47 -0.71 6.36
C VAL A 51 -0.84 -0.50 7.07
N ALA A 52 -0.92 0.56 7.86
CA ALA A 52 -2.12 0.88 8.62
C ALA A 52 -2.49 2.36 8.54
N GLY A 53 -3.80 2.62 8.58
CA GLY A 53 -4.36 3.93 8.83
C GLY A 53 -4.44 4.21 10.32
N ILE A 54 -3.99 5.39 10.73
CA ILE A 54 -4.03 5.85 12.11
C ILE A 54 -4.97 7.05 12.20
N GLU A 55 -5.97 6.95 13.06
CA GLU A 55 -6.90 8.04 13.38
C GLU A 55 -6.42 8.79 14.64
N ARG A 56 -6.65 10.11 14.68
CA ARG A 56 -6.19 10.99 15.77
C ARG A 56 -6.63 10.51 17.17
N ASN A 57 -7.81 9.89 17.27
CA ASN A 57 -8.45 9.54 18.54
C ASN A 57 -8.65 8.03 18.73
N ASN A 58 -8.18 7.20 17.80
CA ASN A 58 -8.31 5.74 17.90
C ASN A 58 -6.97 5.12 18.31
N LYS A 59 -6.99 4.26 19.33
CA LYS A 59 -5.80 3.51 19.76
C LYS A 59 -5.53 2.30 18.88
N GLU A 60 -6.52 1.87 18.10
CA GLU A 60 -6.39 0.71 17.21
C GLU A 60 -6.15 1.17 15.76
N PRO A 61 -4.99 0.84 15.17
CA PRO A 61 -4.71 1.20 13.81
C PRO A 61 -5.51 0.30 12.86
N GLN A 62 -6.12 0.86 11.81
CA GLN A 62 -6.80 0.07 10.80
C GLN A 62 -5.77 -0.54 9.85
N VAL A 63 -5.53 -1.85 9.97
CA VAL A 63 -4.62 -2.59 9.09
C VAL A 63 -5.20 -2.64 7.68
N LEU A 64 -4.48 -2.07 6.72
CA LEU A 64 -4.84 -2.06 5.31
C LEU A 64 -4.16 -3.21 4.56
N PHE A 65 -2.89 -3.48 4.88
CA PHE A 65 -2.10 -4.48 4.16
C PHE A 65 -1.00 -5.09 5.03
N VAL A 66 -0.75 -6.39 4.87
CA VAL A 66 0.35 -7.12 5.52
C VAL A 66 1.51 -7.24 4.54
N ILE A 67 2.71 -6.88 4.98
CA ILE A 67 3.93 -6.90 4.19
C ILE A 67 4.92 -7.91 4.77
N ASN A 68 5.40 -8.79 3.89
CA ASN A 68 6.43 -9.76 4.20
C ASN A 68 7.78 -9.28 3.66
N GLY A 69 8.62 -8.72 4.54
CA GLY A 69 10.02 -8.42 4.25
C GLY A 69 10.30 -7.24 3.32
N HIS A 70 9.31 -6.39 3.02
CA HIS A 70 9.46 -5.25 2.11
C HIS A 70 9.30 -3.91 2.85
N THR A 71 9.95 -2.85 2.35
CA THR A 71 9.77 -1.47 2.85
C THR A 71 8.84 -0.74 1.90
N PRO A 72 7.54 -0.60 2.21
CA PRO A 72 6.58 -0.03 1.28
C PRO A 72 6.75 1.49 1.16
N SER A 73 6.19 2.01 0.07
CA SER A 73 5.74 3.40 -0.06
C SER A 73 4.24 3.39 -0.37
N VAL A 74 3.52 4.43 0.02
CA VAL A 74 2.12 4.61 -0.36
C VAL A 74 1.94 5.91 -1.11
N TRP A 75 1.01 5.91 -2.05
CA TRP A 75 0.52 7.13 -2.67
C TRP A 75 -0.98 7.03 -2.90
N ILE A 76 -1.61 8.19 -3.00
CA ILE A 76 -3.05 8.33 -3.22
C ILE A 76 -3.26 9.10 -4.51
N HIS A 77 -4.24 8.66 -5.30
CA HIS A 77 -4.64 9.35 -6.52
C HIS A 77 -6.16 9.52 -6.56
N ARG A 78 -6.57 10.70 -6.99
CA ARG A 78 -7.97 11.06 -7.18
C ARG A 78 -8.29 11.12 -8.66
N ALA A 79 -9.36 10.44 -9.04
CA ALA A 79 -9.95 10.53 -10.36
C ALA A 79 -11.45 10.79 -10.25
N GLY A 80 -11.85 12.06 -10.42
CA GLY A 80 -13.22 12.49 -10.20
C GLY A 80 -13.68 12.22 -8.77
N ALA A 81 -14.77 11.47 -8.61
CA ALA A 81 -15.31 11.07 -7.30
C ALA A 81 -14.64 9.81 -6.71
N GLN A 82 -13.63 9.23 -7.38
CA GLN A 82 -12.94 8.03 -6.94
C GLN A 82 -11.58 8.37 -6.36
N SER A 83 -11.24 7.71 -5.25
CA SER A 83 -9.90 7.76 -4.66
C SER A 83 -9.29 6.36 -4.65
N TYR A 84 -8.02 6.30 -5.03
CA TYR A 84 -7.23 5.08 -5.08
C TYR A 84 -6.01 5.22 -4.18
N LEU A 85 -5.67 4.15 -3.50
CA LEU A 85 -4.48 4.06 -2.65
C LEU A 85 -3.64 2.91 -3.16
N ALA A 86 -2.39 3.18 -3.50
CA ALA A 86 -1.46 2.15 -3.94
C ALA A 86 -0.40 1.92 -2.86
N VAL A 87 -0.22 0.66 -2.49
CA VAL A 87 0.94 0.20 -1.72
C VAL A 87 1.96 -0.30 -2.72
N THR A 88 3.11 0.37 -2.76
CA THR A 88 4.19 0.08 -3.70
C THR A 88 5.44 -0.37 -2.97
N TYR A 89 6.30 -1.09 -3.67
CA TYR A 89 7.61 -1.46 -3.19
C TYR A 89 8.64 -1.33 -4.31
N PHE A 90 9.82 -0.82 -3.94
CA PHE A 90 10.93 -0.68 -4.87
C PHE A 90 12.00 -1.73 -4.57
N THR A 91 12.27 -2.61 -5.53
CA THR A 91 13.29 -3.66 -5.42
C THR A 91 13.88 -4.03 -6.78
N GLY A 92 15.19 -4.33 -6.81
CA GLY A 92 15.86 -4.81 -8.01
C GLY A 92 15.72 -3.90 -9.23
N GLY A 93 15.62 -2.58 -9.04
CA GLY A 93 15.41 -1.63 -10.15
C GLY A 93 13.94 -1.41 -10.52
N ASN A 94 13.01 -2.20 -9.97
CA ASN A 94 11.59 -2.20 -10.32
C ASN A 94 10.74 -1.57 -9.23
N LEU A 95 9.75 -0.77 -9.64
CA LEU A 95 8.61 -0.37 -8.82
C LEU A 95 7.49 -1.38 -9.02
N GLN A 96 7.01 -1.99 -7.95
CA GLN A 96 5.90 -2.95 -7.97
C GLN A 96 4.72 -2.40 -7.16
N VAL A 97 3.49 -2.59 -7.64
CA VAL A 97 2.27 -2.34 -6.86
C VAL A 97 1.92 -3.63 -6.11
N LEU A 98 2.16 -3.68 -4.80
CA LEU A 98 1.83 -4.83 -3.96
C LEU A 98 0.31 -4.96 -3.74
N ALA A 99 -0.37 -3.83 -3.67
CA ALA A 99 -1.81 -3.76 -3.53
C ALA A 99 -2.32 -2.40 -4.03
N LEU A 100 -3.44 -2.43 -4.75
CA LEU A 100 -4.19 -1.25 -5.12
C LEU A 100 -5.53 -1.31 -4.41
N PHE A 101 -5.95 -0.22 -3.81
CA PHE A 101 -7.20 -0.09 -3.08
C PHE A 101 -8.06 0.99 -3.73
N ARG A 102 -9.37 0.81 -3.68
CA ARG A 102 -10.37 1.80 -4.05
C ARG A 102 -11.17 2.19 -2.82
N LYS A 103 -11.43 3.50 -2.66
CA LYS A 103 -12.29 3.99 -1.58
C LYS A 103 -13.74 3.60 -1.85
N SER A 104 -14.35 2.95 -0.87
CA SER A 104 -15.78 2.66 -0.79
C SER A 104 -16.42 3.49 0.33
N LYS A 105 -17.75 3.43 0.47
CA LYS A 105 -18.48 4.06 1.58
C LYS A 105 -18.05 3.53 2.96
N SER A 106 -17.63 2.27 3.04
CA SER A 106 -17.25 1.59 4.28
C SER A 106 -15.74 1.57 4.54
N GLY A 107 -14.92 2.17 3.66
CA GLY A 107 -13.47 2.19 3.82
C GLY A 107 -12.72 1.81 2.54
N TRP A 108 -11.45 1.45 2.68
CA TRP A 108 -10.59 1.05 1.57
C TRP A 108 -10.74 -0.43 1.27
N VAL A 109 -11.07 -0.76 0.02
CA VAL A 109 -11.23 -2.13 -0.44
C VAL A 109 -10.11 -2.44 -1.42
N ARG A 110 -9.37 -3.53 -1.17
CA ARG A 110 -8.32 -4.00 -2.07
C ARG A 110 -8.95 -4.47 -3.39
N LEU A 111 -8.41 -4.01 -4.51
CA LEU A 111 -8.75 -4.52 -5.82
C LEU A 111 -8.14 -5.91 -6.01
N ALA A 112 -8.92 -6.85 -6.52
CA ALA A 112 -8.42 -8.15 -6.94
C ALA A 112 -7.71 -8.06 -8.31
N GLY A 113 -6.94 -9.07 -8.68
CA GLY A 113 -6.30 -9.16 -9.99
C GLY A 113 -4.80 -8.88 -9.99
N ASP A 114 -4.28 -8.60 -11.18
CA ASP A 114 -2.85 -8.51 -11.45
C ASP A 114 -2.21 -7.29 -10.78
N GLN A 115 -0.90 -7.38 -10.54
CA GLN A 115 -0.12 -6.35 -9.88
C GLN A 115 0.84 -5.69 -10.88
N PRO A 116 0.62 -4.42 -11.26
CA PRO A 116 1.49 -3.70 -12.18
C PRO A 116 2.92 -3.58 -11.65
N ALA A 117 3.90 -3.75 -12.54
CA ALA A 117 5.31 -3.59 -12.25
C ALA A 117 6.01 -2.78 -13.35
N SER A 118 6.89 -1.87 -12.97
CA SER A 118 7.63 -0.99 -13.86
C SER A 118 9.12 -0.97 -13.51
N ASN A 119 9.97 -1.32 -14.48
CA ASN A 119 11.43 -1.16 -14.35
C ASN A 119 11.93 0.27 -14.61
N ARG A 120 11.04 1.17 -15.06
CA ARG A 120 11.29 2.60 -15.17
C ARG A 120 10.88 3.40 -13.94
N ARG A 121 10.35 2.72 -12.90
CA ARG A 121 9.77 3.34 -11.71
C ARG A 121 8.60 4.27 -12.02
N GLU A 122 7.90 4.00 -13.11
CA GLU A 122 6.83 4.83 -13.63
C GLU A 122 5.57 3.98 -13.76
N ILE A 123 4.74 4.09 -12.71
CA ILE A 123 3.38 3.55 -12.71
C ILE A 123 2.45 4.74 -12.55
N THR A 124 1.62 4.97 -13.56
CA THR A 124 0.66 6.07 -13.56
C THR A 124 -0.75 5.51 -13.42
N LEU A 125 -1.60 6.27 -12.74
CA LEU A 125 -3.03 6.02 -12.69
C LEU A 125 -3.71 7.24 -13.30
N ASN A 126 -4.55 7.00 -14.30
CA ASN A 126 -5.35 8.03 -14.95
C ASN A 126 -6.78 7.52 -15.06
N GLY A 127 -7.66 8.04 -14.21
CA GLY A 127 -9.03 7.54 -14.16
C GLY A 127 -9.07 6.12 -13.59
N GLU A 128 -9.65 5.22 -14.39
CA GLU A 128 -9.69 3.78 -14.13
C GLU A 128 -8.57 3.02 -14.85
N ARG A 129 -7.60 3.69 -15.47
CA ARG A 129 -6.52 3.05 -16.23
C ARG A 129 -5.19 3.17 -15.49
N VAL A 130 -4.54 2.03 -15.24
CA VAL A 130 -3.16 1.98 -14.72
C VAL A 130 -2.23 1.67 -15.88
N GLU A 131 -1.12 2.38 -15.97
CA GLU A 131 -0.07 2.14 -16.94
C GLU A 131 1.25 1.90 -16.20
N ALA A 132 1.92 0.80 -16.53
CA ALA A 132 3.26 0.49 -16.04
C ALA A 132 4.24 0.47 -17.22
N ARG A 133 5.27 1.32 -17.16
CA ARG A 133 6.23 1.42 -18.26
C ARG A 133 7.44 0.55 -18.00
N ASN A 134 7.82 -0.23 -19.00
CA ASN A 134 8.97 -1.10 -18.95
C ASN A 134 9.90 -0.83 -20.13
N THR A 135 11.20 -0.92 -19.89
CA THR A 135 12.22 -0.82 -20.92
C THR A 135 12.96 -2.14 -21.03
N GLN A 136 13.15 -2.60 -22.25
CA GLN A 136 13.95 -3.78 -22.55
C GLN A 136 14.98 -3.47 -23.64
N ILE A 137 16.09 -4.18 -23.63
CA ILE A 137 17.06 -4.12 -24.73
C ILE A 137 16.67 -5.20 -25.72
N GLN A 138 16.31 -4.79 -26.94
CA GLN A 138 16.02 -5.69 -28.06
C GLN A 138 16.98 -5.35 -29.19
N ASN A 139 17.78 -6.32 -29.64
CA ASN A 139 18.76 -6.14 -30.72
C ASN A 139 19.71 -4.94 -30.49
N GLY A 140 20.13 -4.70 -29.24
CA GLY A 140 21.02 -3.59 -28.87
C GLY A 140 20.34 -2.22 -28.81
N GLN A 141 19.03 -2.13 -29.08
CA GLN A 141 18.25 -0.90 -28.96
C GLN A 141 17.36 -0.92 -27.71
N GLN A 142 17.22 0.24 -27.09
CA GLN A 142 16.32 0.42 -25.96
C GLN A 142 14.88 0.57 -26.47
N VAL A 143 14.04 -0.43 -26.20
CA VAL A 143 12.62 -0.42 -26.52
C VAL A 143 11.82 -0.18 -25.24
N THR A 144 10.88 0.76 -25.26
CA THR A 144 9.95 0.99 -24.16
C THR A 144 8.58 0.42 -24.51
N THR A 145 8.03 -0.41 -23.64
CA THR A 145 6.69 -0.96 -23.73
C THR A 145 5.84 -0.47 -22.55
N SER A 146 4.53 -0.41 -22.74
CA SER A 146 3.57 -0.08 -21.69
C SER A 146 2.68 -1.28 -21.44
N GLU A 147 2.59 -1.70 -20.19
CA GLU A 147 1.54 -2.61 -19.75
C GLU A 147 0.36 -1.79 -19.25
N HIS A 148 -0.82 -2.10 -19.77
CA HIS A 148 -2.04 -1.38 -19.43
C HIS A 148 -2.98 -2.26 -18.63
N PHE A 149 -3.62 -1.65 -17.64
CA PHE A 149 -4.62 -2.30 -16.81
C PHE A 149 -5.83 -1.38 -16.69
N LYS A 150 -7.01 -1.98 -16.54
CA LYS A 150 -8.26 -1.27 -16.29
C LYS A 150 -8.87 -1.75 -14.98
N ILE A 151 -9.28 -0.78 -14.16
CA ILE A 151 -10.08 -1.00 -12.97
C ILE A 151 -11.51 -1.24 -13.45
N GLN A 152 -12.05 -2.44 -13.22
CA GLN A 152 -13.40 -2.83 -13.59
C GLN A 152 -14.12 -3.26 -12.31
N GLY A 153 -15.00 -2.40 -11.80
CA GLY A 153 -15.64 -2.61 -10.50
C GLY A 153 -14.62 -2.64 -9.35
N TRP A 154 -14.37 -3.84 -8.80
CA TRP A 154 -13.43 -4.10 -7.70
C TRP A 154 -12.22 -4.95 -8.13
N GLU A 155 -11.95 -5.02 -9.43
CA GLU A 155 -10.87 -5.80 -10.01
C GLU A 155 -9.95 -4.90 -10.86
N LEU A 156 -8.67 -5.25 -10.91
CA LEU A 156 -7.66 -4.68 -11.79
C LEU A 156 -7.33 -5.72 -12.88
N VAL A 157 -7.76 -5.45 -14.10
CA VAL A 157 -7.68 -6.37 -15.23
C VAL A 157 -6.59 -5.91 -16.18
N LYS A 158 -5.62 -6.78 -16.48
CA LYS A 158 -4.60 -6.52 -17.50
C LYS A 158 -5.23 -6.49 -18.89
N LEU A 159 -4.89 -5.48 -19.67
CA LEU A 159 -5.32 -5.32 -21.06
C LEU A 159 -4.26 -5.93 -21.98
N ASN A 160 -4.69 -6.76 -22.92
CA ASN A 160 -3.85 -7.28 -23.99
C ASN A 160 -3.97 -6.33 -25.18
N GLU A 161 -3.13 -5.30 -25.21
CA GLU A 161 -3.05 -4.30 -26.27
C GLU A 161 -1.70 -4.40 -26.99
#